data_AF-A0A7S0JKD2-F1
#
_entry.id   AF-A0A7S0JKD2-F1
#
_cell.length_a   1.000
_cell.length_b   1.000
_cell.length_c   1.000
_cell.angle_alpha   90.00
_cell.angle_beta   90.00
_cell.angle_gamma   90.00
#
_symmetry.space_group_name_H-M   'P 1'
#
loop_
_entity.id
_entity.type
_entity.pdbx_description
1 polymer ?
#
loop_
_entity_poly.entity_id
_entity_poly.type
_entity_poly.pdbx_seq_one_letter_code
_entity_poly.pdbx_strand_id
1 'polypeptide(L)'
;MAAVVSLTGTLPQACVENCLPCVGFYTRCNDQETGRPSYQQAQGGDFMIWWCSQGRWIVGRSKDKGSCIGRLFVEEDAPLERVTRTWVAGTGTVWHEAPGLKVTAHAALPADDDVEVVSMRTREDRDSELRKRAVDVEEEGASSSSAAPRTHFKAAKTETRTA
;
A
#
# COMPACT_ATOMS: atom_id res chain seq x y z
N MET A 1 6.07 17.08 -21.38
CA MET A 1 6.58 15.76 -20.96
C MET A 1 6.73 15.80 -19.45
N ALA A 2 6.14 14.83 -18.76
CA ALA A 2 6.19 14.77 -17.31
C ALA A 2 7.60 14.49 -16.80
N ALA A 3 8.01 15.21 -15.77
CA ALA A 3 9.31 15.01 -15.11
C ALA A 3 9.27 13.83 -14.14
N VAL A 4 8.08 13.51 -13.63
CA VAL A 4 7.86 12.47 -12.63
C VAL A 4 6.64 11.65 -13.01
N VAL A 5 6.68 10.35 -12.76
CA VAL A 5 5.53 9.45 -12.94
C VAL A 5 5.36 8.60 -11.69
N SER A 6 4.13 8.31 -11.29
CA SER A 6 3.83 7.37 -10.21
C SER A 6 3.18 6.13 -10.79
N LEU A 7 3.75 4.97 -10.50
CA LEU A 7 3.14 3.67 -10.77
C LEU A 7 2.43 3.23 -9.50
N THR A 8 1.10 3.24 -9.48
CA THR A 8 0.29 2.92 -8.30
C THR A 8 -0.90 2.05 -8.69
N GLY A 9 -1.42 1.27 -7.73
CA GLY A 9 -2.59 0.43 -7.96
C GLY A 9 -2.53 -0.93 -7.29
N THR A 10 -3.47 -1.79 -7.67
CA THR A 10 -3.59 -3.15 -7.12
C THR A 10 -2.86 -4.15 -8.00
N LEU A 11 -1.96 -4.92 -7.38
CA LEU A 11 -1.28 -6.05 -8.01
C LEU A 11 -2.03 -7.36 -7.72
N PRO A 12 -2.01 -8.34 -8.63
CA PRO A 12 -2.54 -9.66 -8.36
C PRO A 12 -1.76 -10.30 -7.21
N GLN A 13 -2.46 -10.98 -6.28
CA GLN A 13 -1.87 -11.50 -5.03
C GLN A 13 -0.62 -12.36 -5.26
N ALA A 14 -0.61 -13.17 -6.32
CA ALA A 14 0.53 -14.01 -6.71
C ALA A 14 1.80 -13.21 -7.07
N CYS A 15 1.65 -11.96 -7.51
CA CYS A 15 2.75 -11.10 -7.96
C CYS A 15 3.18 -10.06 -6.92
N VAL A 16 2.47 -9.91 -5.80
CA VAL A 16 2.71 -8.84 -4.82
C VAL A 16 4.15 -8.88 -4.32
N GLU A 17 4.64 -10.03 -3.83
CA GLU A 17 6.00 -10.12 -3.26
C GLU A 17 7.11 -9.73 -4.27
N ASN A 18 6.89 -10.01 -5.55
CA ASN A 18 7.85 -9.71 -6.60
C ASN A 18 7.70 -8.30 -7.16
N CYS A 19 6.48 -7.78 -7.31
CA CYS A 19 6.21 -6.56 -8.04
C CYS A 19 5.90 -5.34 -7.15
N LEU A 20 5.57 -5.56 -5.87
CA LEU A 20 5.34 -4.48 -4.91
C LEU A 20 6.49 -3.46 -4.82
N PRO A 21 7.79 -3.85 -4.81
CA PRO A 21 8.86 -2.87 -4.76
C PRO A 21 9.01 -2.04 -6.05
N CYS A 22 8.34 -2.43 -7.14
CA CYS A 22 8.29 -1.67 -8.38
C CYS A 22 7.19 -0.59 -8.37
N VAL A 23 6.30 -0.58 -7.37
CA VAL A 23 5.25 0.43 -7.23
C VAL A 23 5.84 1.65 -6.51
N GLY A 24 5.57 2.85 -6.99
CA GLY A 24 6.10 4.08 -6.41
C GLY A 24 6.30 5.22 -7.41
N PHE A 25 7.07 6.22 -6.99
CA PHE A 25 7.41 7.38 -7.81
C PHE A 25 8.70 7.12 -8.60
N TYR A 26 8.74 7.67 -9.81
CA TYR A 26 9.86 7.59 -10.73
C TYR A 26 10.15 8.96 -11.32
N THR A 27 11.41 9.35 -11.32
CA THR A 27 11.90 10.61 -11.88
C THR A 27 12.53 10.33 -13.23
N ARG A 28 12.20 11.15 -14.22
CA ARG A 28 12.79 11.06 -15.56
C ARG A 28 14.31 11.26 -15.50
N CYS A 29 15.06 10.36 -16.10
CA CYS A 29 16.48 10.49 -16.29
C CYS A 29 16.78 11.29 -17.57
N ASN A 30 17.95 11.93 -17.61
CA ASN A 30 18.43 12.61 -18.81
C ASN A 30 18.84 11.60 -19.91
N ASP A 31 19.08 10.35 -19.51
CA ASP A 31 19.34 9.20 -20.37
C ASP A 31 18.11 8.78 -21.18
N GLN A 32 18.35 8.57 -22.47
CA GLN A 32 17.37 7.98 -23.39
C GLN A 32 17.76 6.55 -23.72
N GLU A 33 16.82 5.63 -23.52
CA GLU A 33 16.96 4.25 -23.95
C GLU A 33 16.13 4.05 -25.21
N THR A 34 16.76 3.60 -26.30
CA THR A 34 16.08 3.31 -27.58
C THR A 34 15.22 4.48 -28.12
N GLY A 35 15.67 5.72 -27.91
CA GLY A 35 14.99 6.94 -28.39
C GLY A 35 13.82 7.42 -27.53
N ARG A 36 13.59 6.80 -26.37
CA ARG A 36 12.58 7.23 -25.38
C ARG A 36 13.22 7.54 -24.02
N PRO A 37 12.60 8.40 -23.21
CA PRO A 37 13.12 8.70 -21.87
C PRO A 37 13.06 7.46 -20.98
N SER A 38 14.07 7.33 -20.12
CA SER A 38 14.05 6.40 -18.99
C SER A 38 13.64 7.12 -17.70
N TYR A 39 13.13 6.37 -16.72
CA TYR A 39 12.70 6.90 -15.44
C TYR A 39 13.28 6.05 -14.31
N GLN A 40 13.99 6.66 -13.35
CA GLN A 40 14.55 5.99 -12.18
C GLN A 40 13.63 6.16 -10.98
N GLN A 41 13.49 5.11 -10.18
CA GLN A 41 12.70 5.17 -8.96
C GLN A 41 13.23 6.28 -8.04
N ALA A 42 12.31 7.08 -7.51
CA ALA A 42 12.63 8.15 -6.58
C ALA A 42 13.34 7.59 -5.34
N GLN A 43 14.10 8.45 -4.64
CA GLN A 43 14.95 8.08 -3.49
C GLN A 43 16.09 7.10 -3.81
N GLY A 44 16.49 6.98 -5.08
CA GLY A 44 17.63 6.14 -5.47
C GLY A 44 17.32 4.65 -5.45
N GLY A 45 16.06 4.28 -5.69
CA GLY A 45 15.65 2.88 -5.75
C GLY A 45 16.37 2.09 -6.86
N ASP A 46 16.40 0.77 -6.68
CA ASP A 46 17.02 -0.17 -7.62
C ASP A 46 16.25 -0.32 -8.93
N PHE A 47 15.02 0.20 -9.01
CA PHE A 47 14.14 0.01 -10.15
C PHE A 47 14.15 1.20 -11.12
N MET A 48 13.97 0.88 -12.40
CA MET A 48 13.84 1.82 -13.49
C MET A 48 12.70 1.40 -14.41
N ILE A 49 12.13 2.38 -15.11
CA ILE A 49 11.21 2.21 -16.23
C ILE A 49 11.92 2.65 -17.50
N TRP A 50 11.95 1.80 -18.52
CA TRP A 50 12.55 2.12 -19.80
C TRP A 50 11.73 1.53 -20.95
N TRP A 51 11.95 2.10 -22.13
CA TRP A 51 11.42 1.56 -23.37
C TRP A 51 12.34 0.43 -23.85
N CYS A 52 11.77 -0.74 -24.15
CA CYS A 52 12.51 -1.81 -24.82
C CYS A 52 12.29 -1.75 -26.34
N SER A 53 13.29 -2.19 -27.11
CA SER A 53 13.24 -2.30 -28.57
C SER A 53 12.08 -3.18 -29.12
N GLN A 54 11.46 -4.01 -28.28
CA GLN A 54 10.26 -4.79 -28.65
C GLN A 54 8.94 -3.98 -28.62
N GLY A 55 8.99 -2.65 -28.41
CA GLY A 55 7.80 -1.82 -28.46
C GLY A 55 6.96 -1.86 -27.18
N ARG A 56 7.62 -2.00 -26.03
CA ARG A 56 6.95 -2.09 -24.72
C ARG A 56 7.72 -1.36 -23.63
N TRP A 57 6.98 -0.81 -22.67
CA TRP A 57 7.55 -0.26 -21.45
C TRP A 57 7.83 -1.40 -20.48
N ILE A 58 9.03 -1.41 -19.90
CA ILE A 58 9.48 -2.40 -18.94
C ILE A 58 9.79 -1.69 -17.62
N VAL A 59 9.37 -2.28 -16.50
CA VAL A 59 9.88 -1.94 -15.16
C VAL A 59 10.77 -3.07 -14.69
N GLY A 60 12.02 -2.77 -14.37
CA GLY A 60 12.98 -3.76 -13.90
C GLY A 60 14.10 -3.09 -13.13
N ARG A 61 15.18 -3.83 -12.85
CA ARG A 61 16.31 -3.27 -12.12
C ARG A 61 17.13 -2.37 -13.03
N SER A 62 17.76 -1.35 -12.45
CA SER A 62 18.64 -0.41 -13.15
C SER A 62 19.77 -1.10 -13.92
N LYS A 63 20.30 -2.22 -13.40
CA LYS A 63 21.33 -3.05 -14.07
C LYS A 63 20.86 -3.73 -15.36
N ASP A 64 19.56 -3.92 -15.51
CA ASP A 64 18.93 -4.59 -16.65
C ASP A 64 18.38 -3.56 -17.68
N LYS A 65 18.70 -2.27 -17.49
CA LYS A 65 18.32 -1.16 -18.38
C LYS A 65 18.68 -1.50 -19.84
N GLY A 66 17.73 -1.23 -20.75
CA GLY A 66 17.86 -1.52 -22.18
C GLY A 66 17.51 -2.97 -22.57
N SER A 67 17.37 -3.87 -21.60
CA SER A 67 16.90 -5.24 -21.83
C SER A 67 15.37 -5.32 -21.90
N CYS A 68 14.85 -6.41 -22.45
CA CYS A 68 13.43 -6.75 -22.38
C CYS A 68 13.08 -7.62 -21.16
N ILE A 69 13.95 -7.61 -20.15
CA ILE A 69 13.80 -8.35 -18.89
C ILE A 69 13.36 -7.37 -17.81
N GLY A 70 12.23 -7.66 -17.17
CA GLY A 70 11.70 -6.86 -16.07
C GLY A 70 10.71 -7.64 -15.22
N ARG A 71 10.11 -6.94 -14.26
CA ARG A 71 9.07 -7.46 -13.37
C ARG A 71 7.67 -7.04 -13.80
N LEU A 72 7.56 -5.89 -14.45
CA LEU A 72 6.31 -5.39 -15.02
C LEU A 72 6.56 -4.99 -16.47
N PHE A 73 5.56 -5.15 -17.31
CA PHE A 73 5.58 -4.56 -18.64
C PHE A 73 4.20 -4.14 -19.13
N VAL A 74 4.19 -3.29 -20.14
CA VAL A 74 2.98 -2.93 -20.89
C VAL A 74 3.34 -2.70 -22.35
N GLU A 75 2.57 -3.32 -23.25
CA GLU A 75 2.75 -3.24 -24.69
C GLU A 75 1.92 -2.09 -25.26
N GLU A 76 2.48 -0.89 -25.22
CA GLU A 76 1.85 0.32 -25.75
C GLU A 76 2.90 1.34 -26.24
N ASP A 77 2.82 1.76 -27.51
CA ASP A 77 3.71 2.76 -28.13
C ASP A 77 3.44 4.21 -27.70
N ALA A 78 2.52 4.42 -26.76
CA ALA A 78 2.30 5.73 -26.17
C ALA A 78 3.50 6.16 -25.29
N PRO A 79 3.75 7.47 -25.13
CA PRO A 79 4.63 7.93 -24.06
C PRO A 79 4.10 7.43 -22.70
N LEU A 80 5.00 7.15 -21.75
CA LEU A 80 4.64 6.53 -20.47
C LEU A 80 3.50 7.26 -19.72
N GLU A 81 3.47 8.59 -19.83
CA GLU A 81 2.43 9.47 -19.26
C GLU A 81 1.02 9.31 -19.86
N ARG A 82 0.90 8.63 -21.01
CA ARG A 82 -0.37 8.38 -21.73
C ARG A 82 -0.72 6.91 -21.81
N VAL A 83 0.02 6.03 -21.13
CA VAL A 83 -0.26 4.60 -21.14
C VAL A 83 -1.61 4.33 -20.50
N THR A 84 -2.50 3.69 -21.24
CA THR A 84 -3.87 3.35 -20.78
C THR A 84 -4.13 1.84 -20.75
N ARG A 85 -3.29 1.05 -21.41
CA ARG A 85 -3.38 -0.41 -21.38
C ARG A 85 -3.05 -1.00 -20.01
N THR A 86 -3.54 -2.22 -19.84
CA THR A 86 -3.31 -3.05 -18.69
C THR A 86 -1.83 -3.42 -18.58
N TRP A 87 -1.25 -3.18 -17.41
CA TRP A 87 0.08 -3.66 -17.06
C TRP A 87 0.04 -5.15 -16.80
N VAL A 88 1.15 -5.82 -17.08
CA VAL A 88 1.36 -7.25 -16.82
C VAL A 88 2.47 -7.40 -15.81
N ALA A 89 2.19 -8.13 -14.74
CA ALA A 89 3.09 -8.38 -13.61
C ALA A 89 3.63 -9.81 -13.63
N GLY A 90 4.92 -9.98 -13.37
CA GLY A 90 5.58 -11.28 -13.37
C GLY A 90 5.80 -11.81 -11.96
N THR A 91 5.50 -13.09 -11.74
CA THR A 91 5.92 -13.83 -10.53
C THR A 91 7.37 -14.35 -10.64
N GLY A 92 8.02 -14.13 -11.79
CA GLY A 92 9.32 -14.71 -12.16
C GLY A 92 9.20 -15.93 -13.08
N THR A 93 8.06 -16.63 -13.04
CA THR A 93 7.78 -17.78 -13.92
C THR A 93 6.52 -17.58 -14.76
N VAL A 94 5.54 -16.84 -14.25
CA VAL A 94 4.25 -16.61 -14.90
C VAL A 94 3.93 -15.13 -14.93
N TRP A 95 3.32 -14.70 -16.02
CA TRP A 95 2.84 -13.33 -16.22
C TRP A 95 1.34 -13.26 -15.95
N HIS A 96 0.93 -12.29 -15.15
CA HIS A 96 -0.46 -12.04 -14.77
C HIS A 96 -0.85 -10.60 -15.08
N GLU A 97 -2.05 -10.41 -15.61
CA GLU A 97 -2.58 -9.08 -15.84
C GLU A 97 -2.84 -8.36 -14.51
N ALA A 98 -2.44 -7.10 -14.44
CA ALA A 98 -2.61 -6.21 -13.31
C ALA A 98 -3.45 -5.00 -13.74
N PRO A 99 -4.78 -5.17 -13.98
CA PRO A 99 -5.66 -4.09 -14.43
C PRO A 99 -5.82 -2.98 -13.38
N GLY A 100 -5.51 -3.27 -12.13
CA GLY A 100 -5.50 -2.27 -11.05
C GLY A 100 -4.32 -1.31 -11.11
N LEU A 101 -3.25 -1.64 -11.86
CA LEU A 101 -2.03 -0.84 -11.92
C LEU A 101 -2.15 0.26 -12.97
N LYS A 102 -1.81 1.49 -12.58
CA LYS A 102 -1.93 2.68 -13.43
C LYS A 102 -0.69 3.56 -13.30
N VAL A 103 -0.41 4.29 -14.37
CA VAL A 103 0.60 5.35 -14.37
C VAL A 103 -0.10 6.70 -14.31
N THR A 104 0.34 7.53 -13.38
CA THR A 104 -0.07 8.93 -13.29
C THR A 104 1.15 9.81 -13.48
N ALA A 105 1.05 10.77 -14.37
CA ALA A 105 2.11 11.70 -14.68
C ALA A 105 2.03 12.95 -13.78
N HIS A 106 3.18 13.38 -13.25
CA HIS A 106 3.30 14.51 -12.35
C HIS A 106 4.31 15.53 -12.87
N ALA A 107 4.05 16.81 -12.59
CA ALA A 107 4.98 17.90 -12.97
C ALA A 107 6.25 17.89 -12.09
N ALA A 108 6.14 17.49 -10.83
CA ALA A 108 7.22 17.34 -9.87
C ALA A 108 6.86 16.23 -8.86
N LEU A 109 7.82 15.78 -8.05
CA LEU A 109 7.51 14.93 -6.90
C LEU A 109 6.59 15.72 -5.97
N PRO A 110 5.52 15.12 -5.41
CA PRO A 110 4.73 15.80 -4.39
C PRO A 110 5.69 16.17 -3.25
N ALA A 111 5.73 17.45 -2.89
CA ALA A 111 6.38 17.86 -1.65
C ALA A 111 5.71 17.08 -0.52
N ASP A 112 6.49 16.60 0.45
CA ASP A 112 6.05 15.77 1.59
C ASP A 112 5.10 16.51 2.57
N ASP A 113 4.41 17.56 2.11
CA ASP A 113 3.76 18.60 2.91
C ASP A 113 2.40 18.95 2.30
N ASP A 114 1.47 17.98 2.30
CA ASP A 114 0.02 18.24 2.39
C ASP A 114 -0.75 16.93 2.69
N VAL A 115 -0.39 16.29 3.80
CA VAL A 115 -1.42 15.56 4.54
C VAL A 115 -2.07 16.62 5.41
N GLU A 116 -3.13 17.26 4.92
CA GLU A 116 -4.12 17.83 5.82
C GLU A 116 -4.60 16.68 6.71
N VAL A 117 -3.96 16.57 7.87
CA VAL A 117 -4.52 15.86 9.01
C VAL A 117 -5.84 16.58 9.27
N VAL A 118 -6.92 16.04 8.73
CA VAL A 118 -8.28 16.38 9.13
C VAL A 118 -8.25 16.34 10.64
N SER A 119 -8.27 17.53 11.25
CA SER A 119 -8.12 17.74 12.69
C SER A 119 -8.85 16.62 13.40
N MET A 120 -8.09 15.85 14.20
CA MET A 120 -8.67 14.98 15.20
C MET A 120 -9.73 15.80 15.92
N ARG A 121 -11.00 15.41 15.76
CA ARG A 121 -12.10 15.96 16.55
C ARG A 121 -11.67 15.84 18.01
N THR A 122 -11.29 16.97 18.59
CA THR A 122 -10.93 17.08 20.00
C THR A 122 -12.12 16.57 20.80
N ARG A 123 -11.83 15.66 21.73
CA ARG A 123 -12.81 14.94 22.56
C ARG A 123 -13.63 15.86 23.46
N GLU A 124 -13.35 17.16 23.47
CA GLU A 124 -13.95 18.15 24.37
C GLU A 124 -15.31 18.70 23.91
N ASP A 125 -15.77 18.43 22.69
CA ASP A 125 -17.10 18.87 22.20
C ASP A 125 -18.25 17.90 22.57
N ARG A 126 -17.98 16.83 23.33
CA ARG A 126 -18.98 15.79 23.64
C ARG A 126 -19.72 15.94 24.96
N ASP A 127 -19.33 16.87 25.84
CA ASP A 127 -19.83 16.95 27.23
C ASP A 127 -20.67 18.21 27.51
N SER A 128 -21.62 18.54 26.64
CA SER A 128 -22.54 19.67 26.89
C SER A 128 -24.03 19.36 26.68
N GLU A 129 -24.40 18.12 26.32
CA GLU A 129 -25.81 17.76 26.02
C GLU A 129 -26.47 16.79 27.02
N LEU A 130 -25.98 16.68 28.26
CA LEU A 130 -26.68 15.92 29.31
C LEU A 130 -26.89 16.74 30.59
N ARG A 131 -27.55 17.89 30.45
CA ARG A 131 -28.27 18.54 31.55
C ARG A 131 -29.62 19.04 31.08
N LYS A 132 -30.66 18.22 31.27
CA LYS A 132 -32.04 18.62 31.61
C LYS A 132 -32.98 17.41 31.53
N ARG A 133 -33.15 16.71 32.65
CA ARG A 133 -34.43 16.20 33.16
C ARG A 133 -34.21 15.61 34.55
N ALA A 134 -34.28 16.50 35.53
CA ALA A 134 -34.73 16.12 36.87
C ALA A 134 -36.21 15.71 36.77
N VAL A 135 -36.59 14.60 37.41
CA VAL A 135 -37.68 14.58 38.40
C VAL A 135 -37.74 13.20 39.06
N ASP A 136 -37.80 13.22 40.38
CA ASP A 136 -38.08 12.16 41.36
C ASP A 136 -39.09 11.09 40.94
N VAL A 137 -38.84 9.84 41.39
CA VAL A 137 -39.90 9.01 41.97
C VAL A 137 -39.29 8.00 42.95
N GLU A 138 -39.98 7.88 44.09
CA GLU A 138 -39.54 7.34 45.38
C GLU A 138 -39.57 5.80 45.52
N GLU A 139 -38.72 5.36 46.46
CA GLU A 139 -38.81 4.28 47.46
C GLU A 139 -39.37 2.86 47.23
N GLU A 140 -38.74 1.99 48.05
CA GLU A 140 -39.19 0.73 48.66
C GLU A 140 -39.02 -0.61 47.92
N GLY A 141 -38.37 -1.53 48.64
CA GLY A 141 -38.88 -2.90 48.72
C GLY A 141 -37.97 -4.05 48.28
N ALA A 142 -37.30 -4.64 49.28
CA ALA A 142 -37.15 -6.10 49.47
C ALA A 142 -36.27 -6.95 48.53
N SER A 143 -35.16 -7.40 49.13
CA SER A 143 -34.81 -8.82 49.37
C SER A 143 -34.56 -9.82 48.23
N SER A 144 -33.37 -10.44 48.35
CA SER A 144 -33.01 -11.83 47.98
C SER A 144 -32.78 -12.08 46.50
N SER A 145 -31.81 -12.86 46.03
CA SER A 145 -30.70 -13.66 46.57
C SER A 145 -29.97 -14.24 45.34
N SER A 146 -28.89 -15.01 45.54
CA SER A 146 -28.18 -15.85 44.55
C SER A 146 -27.02 -15.18 43.80
N ALA A 147 -25.82 -15.73 43.69
CA ALA A 147 -25.16 -16.86 44.34
C ALA A 147 -23.66 -16.81 44.00
N ALA A 148 -22.83 -16.98 45.05
CA ALA A 148 -21.62 -17.81 45.12
C ALA A 148 -20.32 -17.44 44.34
N PRO A 149 -19.15 -17.90 44.85
CA PRO A 149 -17.93 -17.09 44.93
C PRO A 149 -16.73 -17.60 44.11
N ARG A 150 -15.73 -16.71 43.99
CA ARG A 150 -14.37 -16.98 43.46
C ARG A 150 -13.63 -17.95 44.38
N THR A 151 -13.19 -19.07 43.83
CA THR A 151 -12.22 -19.98 44.47
C THR A 151 -10.87 -19.94 43.75
N HIS A 152 -9.84 -19.67 44.54
CA HIS A 152 -8.44 -19.90 44.21
C HIS A 152 -8.22 -21.39 43.89
N PHE A 153 -7.45 -21.68 42.84
CA PHE A 153 -6.77 -22.96 42.69
C PHE A 153 -5.26 -22.74 42.80
N LYS A 154 -4.65 -23.43 43.76
CA LYS A 154 -3.21 -23.54 43.95
C LYS A 154 -2.88 -25.03 43.97
N ALA A 155 -1.69 -25.35 43.45
CA ALA A 155 -0.81 -26.48 43.74
C ALA A 155 -0.83 -27.72 42.81
N ALA A 156 0.39 -27.97 42.28
CA ALA A 156 1.12 -29.24 42.18
C ALA A 156 0.55 -30.34 41.24
N LYS A 157 1.34 -31.19 40.58
CA LYS A 157 2.50 -31.96 41.09
C LYS A 157 3.13 -32.79 39.95
N THR A 158 4.43 -33.13 40.08
CA THR A 158 5.14 -34.39 39.66
C THR A 158 5.14 -34.79 38.18
N GLU A 159 6.28 -34.80 37.46
CA GLU A 159 7.43 -35.75 37.46
C GLU A 159 7.25 -37.01 36.57
N THR A 160 8.34 -37.32 35.83
CA THR A 160 8.75 -38.62 35.25
C THR A 160 7.98 -39.11 34.00
N ARG A 161 8.57 -39.71 32.96
CA ARG A 161 9.79 -40.53 32.84
C ARG A 161 10.15 -40.78 31.35
N THR A 162 11.45 -40.82 31.09
CA THR A 162 12.25 -41.62 30.15
C THR A 162 11.59 -42.39 29.00
N ALA A 163 12.15 -42.22 27.80
CA ALA A 163 12.71 -43.31 27.00
C ALA A 163 14.04 -42.83 26.40
#